data_AF-A0A7U5YI09-F1
#
_entry.id   AF-A0A7U5YI09-F1
#
_cell.length_a   1.000
_cell.length_b   1.000
_cell.length_c   1.000
_cell.angle_alpha   90.00
_cell.angle_beta   90.00
_cell.angle_gamma   90.00
#
_symmetry.space_group_name_H-M   'P 1'
#
loop_
_entity.id
_entity.type
_entity.pdbx_description
1 polymer ?
#
loop_
_entity_poly.entity_id
_entity_poly.type
_entity_poly.pdbx_seq_one_letter_code
_entity_poly.pdbx_strand_id
1 'polypeptide(L)'
;MARHLNKNDIAIIINVIVQWDGDKITWDGICAAVESLIGKKPTRQSLNMNKDIVAAYQIRKKGIRATDNAIRRPANLKIAAARIASLEKQLYHLEEINKSLKEQFIRWQYNSYKYGLKEHQLNEDMPTIDRL
;
A
#
# COMPACT_ATOMS: atom_id res chain seq x y z
N MET A 1 -29.03 -1.82 -8.08
CA MET A 1 -28.45 -2.79 -7.12
C MET A 1 -26.96 -2.53 -7.00
N ALA A 2 -26.47 -2.22 -5.81
CA ALA A 2 -25.06 -1.92 -5.59
C ALA A 2 -24.22 -3.19 -5.78
N ARG A 3 -23.48 -3.26 -6.89
CA ARG A 3 -22.61 -4.40 -7.18
C ARG A 3 -21.38 -4.31 -6.30
N HIS A 4 -21.31 -5.17 -5.29
CA HIS A 4 -20.15 -5.28 -4.40
C HIS A 4 -18.87 -5.59 -5.21
N LEU A 5 -17.76 -5.02 -4.76
CA LEU A 5 -16.42 -5.32 -5.29
C LEU A 5 -15.99 -6.67 -4.72
N ASN A 6 -15.67 -7.62 -5.58
CA ASN A 6 -15.10 -8.89 -5.13
C ASN A 6 -13.60 -8.72 -4.82
N LYS A 7 -12.95 -9.75 -4.27
CA LYS A 7 -11.52 -9.69 -3.92
C LYS A 7 -10.61 -9.38 -5.11
N ASN A 8 -10.94 -9.90 -6.29
CA ASN A 8 -10.19 -9.65 -7.52
C ASN A 8 -10.34 -8.19 -7.98
N ASP A 9 -11.56 -7.66 -7.95
CA ASP A 9 -11.84 -6.25 -8.25
C ASP A 9 -11.01 -5.34 -7.33
N ILE A 10 -10.99 -5.65 -6.02
CA ILE A 10 -10.21 -4.90 -5.02
C ILE A 10 -8.72 -4.94 -5.34
N ALA A 11 -8.18 -6.12 -5.66
CA ALA A 11 -6.76 -6.27 -6.00
C ALA A 11 -6.37 -5.46 -7.26
N ILE A 12 -7.19 -5.52 -8.30
CA ILE A 12 -7.00 -4.73 -9.54
C ILE A 12 -7.02 -3.23 -9.23
N ILE A 13 -8.01 -2.77 -8.45
CA ILE A 13 -8.13 -1.35 -8.07
C ILE A 13 -6.89 -0.89 -7.29
N ILE A 14 -6.44 -1.67 -6.31
CA ILE A 14 -5.23 -1.36 -5.53
C ILE A 14 -4.01 -1.27 -6.45
N ASN A 15 -3.86 -2.19 -7.40
CA ASN A 15 -2.75 -2.18 -8.35
C ASN A 15 -2.74 -0.90 -9.20
N VAL A 16 -3.90 -0.49 -9.74
CA VAL A 16 -4.04 0.77 -10.49
C VAL A 16 -3.68 1.98 -9.63
N ILE A 17 -4.09 1.99 -8.36
CA ILE A 17 -3.75 3.07 -7.43
C ILE A 17 -2.24 3.13 -7.18
N VAL A 18 -1.60 2.00 -6.90
CA VAL A 18 -0.17 1.93 -6.59
C VAL A 18 0.68 2.36 -7.78
N GLN A 19 0.27 1.97 -9.00
CA GLN A 19 0.98 2.26 -10.25
C GLN A 19 0.56 3.59 -10.90
N TRP A 20 -0.25 4.41 -10.21
CA TRP A 20 -0.78 5.64 -10.79
C TRP A 20 0.32 6.63 -11.18
N ASP A 21 0.56 6.82 -12.48
CA ASP A 21 1.68 7.63 -12.99
C ASP A 21 1.37 9.13 -13.13
N GLY A 22 0.13 9.53 -12.86
CA GLY A 22 -0.26 10.95 -12.89
C GLY A 22 0.30 11.76 -11.71
N ASP A 23 0.57 13.04 -11.97
CA ASP A 23 0.92 14.09 -11.00
C ASP A 23 -0.19 14.34 -9.96
N LYS A 24 -1.41 13.93 -10.28
CA LYS A 24 -2.57 14.00 -9.40
C LYS A 24 -3.38 12.72 -9.48
N ILE A 25 -3.67 12.15 -8.32
CA ILE A 25 -4.60 11.03 -8.17
C ILE A 25 -5.94 11.52 -7.62
N THR A 26 -7.05 11.13 -8.25
CA THR A 26 -8.41 11.48 -7.83
C THR A 26 -9.31 10.25 -7.86
N TRP A 27 -10.36 10.26 -7.03
CA TRP A 27 -11.32 9.16 -7.01
C TRP A 27 -12.04 8.94 -8.34
N ASP A 28 -12.37 10.01 -9.07
CA ASP A 28 -12.97 9.87 -10.41
C ASP A 28 -12.00 9.28 -11.42
N GLY A 29 -10.73 9.70 -11.36
CA GLY A 29 -9.68 9.15 -12.20
C GLY A 29 -9.52 7.64 -11.98
N ILE A 30 -9.56 7.19 -10.72
CA ILE A 30 -9.53 5.76 -10.39
C ILE A 30 -10.79 5.07 -10.93
N CYS A 31 -11.99 5.61 -10.69
CA CYS A 31 -13.22 5.01 -11.19
C CYS A 31 -13.22 4.84 -12.71
N ALA A 32 -12.69 5.81 -13.45
CA ALA A 32 -12.56 5.74 -14.91
C ALA A 32 -11.49 4.72 -15.34
N ALA A 33 -10.32 4.72 -14.69
CA ALA A 33 -9.20 3.85 -15.07
C ALA A 33 -9.49 2.36 -14.84
N VAL A 34 -10.27 2.02 -13.83
CA VAL A 34 -10.57 0.62 -13.50
C VAL A 34 -11.79 0.07 -14.27
N GLU A 35 -12.60 0.93 -14.89
CA GLU A 35 -13.85 0.55 -15.56
C GLU A 35 -13.64 -0.54 -16.63
N SER A 36 -12.60 -0.39 -17.45
CA SER A 36 -12.23 -1.37 -18.48
C SER A 36 -11.60 -2.66 -17.93
N LEU A 37 -11.03 -2.62 -16.72
CA LEU A 37 -10.33 -3.74 -16.11
C LEU A 37 -11.25 -4.67 -15.32
N ILE A 38 -12.24 -4.10 -14.62
CA ILE A 38 -13.21 -4.86 -13.82
C ILE A 38 -14.57 -5.00 -14.50
N GLY A 39 -14.72 -4.48 -15.73
CA GLY A 39 -15.93 -4.56 -16.55
C GLY A 39 -17.12 -3.76 -16.00
N LYS A 40 -16.89 -2.89 -15.03
CA LYS A 40 -17.90 -2.02 -14.42
C LYS A 40 -17.24 -0.75 -13.87
N LYS A 41 -17.93 0.38 -13.97
CA LYS A 41 -17.49 1.61 -13.29
C LYS A 41 -17.86 1.57 -11.81
N PRO A 42 -16.88 1.53 -10.88
CA PRO A 42 -17.19 1.66 -9.47
C PRO A 42 -17.58 3.10 -9.14
N THR A 43 -18.28 3.28 -8.03
CA THR A 43 -18.55 4.61 -7.48
C THR A 43 -17.54 4.96 -6.41
N ARG A 44 -17.29 6.26 -6.17
CA ARG A 44 -16.44 6.71 -5.07
C ARG A 44 -16.84 6.10 -3.73
N GLN A 45 -18.15 5.96 -3.50
CA GLN A 45 -18.70 5.35 -2.29
C GLN A 45 -18.27 3.89 -2.16
N SER A 46 -18.35 3.11 -3.25
CA SER A 46 -17.92 1.70 -3.24
C SER A 46 -16.41 1.54 -2.99
N LEU A 47 -15.58 2.46 -3.49
CA LEU A 47 -14.14 2.48 -3.24
C LEU A 47 -13.83 2.82 -1.78
N ASN A 48 -14.49 3.85 -1.22
CA ASN A 48 -14.28 4.31 0.15
C ASN A 48 -14.75 3.33 1.23
N MET A 49 -15.65 2.41 0.90
CA MET A 49 -16.09 1.36 1.84
C MET A 49 -14.99 0.32 2.13
N ASN A 50 -13.99 0.19 1.25
CA ASN A 50 -12.90 -0.76 1.43
C ASN A 50 -11.67 -0.06 2.04
N LYS A 51 -11.27 -0.48 3.24
CA LYS A 51 -10.14 0.12 3.96
C LYS A 51 -8.81 -0.02 3.22
N ASP A 52 -8.59 -1.11 2.49
CA ASP A 52 -7.35 -1.36 1.76
C ASP A 52 -7.22 -0.44 0.54
N ILE A 53 -8.33 -0.23 -0.18
CA ILE A 53 -8.40 0.74 -1.29
C ILE A 53 -8.12 2.16 -0.77
N VAL A 54 -8.74 2.54 0.36
CA VAL A 54 -8.52 3.84 0.98
C VAL A 54 -7.06 4.00 1.43
N ALA A 55 -6.48 2.98 2.05
CA ALA A 55 -5.08 3.00 2.48
C ALA A 55 -4.14 3.16 1.28
N ALA A 56 -4.31 2.37 0.23
CA ALA A 56 -3.53 2.46 -1.00
C ALA A 56 -3.62 3.86 -1.61
N TYR A 57 -4.82 4.44 -1.67
CA TYR A 57 -5.03 5.79 -2.19
C TYR A 57 -4.28 6.85 -1.37
N GLN A 58 -4.39 6.80 -0.04
CA GLN A 58 -3.70 7.76 0.83
C GLN A 58 -2.18 7.64 0.73
N ILE A 59 -1.65 6.40 0.69
CA ILE A 59 -0.22 6.15 0.51
C ILE A 59 0.26 6.72 -0.82
N ARG A 60 -0.41 6.40 -1.95
CA ARG A 60 -0.01 6.93 -3.25
C ARG A 60 -0.13 8.45 -3.30
N LYS A 61 -1.21 9.03 -2.79
CA LYS A 61 -1.41 10.48 -2.75
C LYS A 61 -0.33 11.20 -1.95
N LYS A 62 0.11 10.64 -0.82
CA LYS A 62 1.26 11.15 -0.05
C LYS A 62 2.56 11.00 -0.85
N GLY A 63 2.75 9.85 -1.50
CA GLY A 63 3.91 9.56 -2.36
C GLY A 63 4.06 10.59 -3.47
N ILE A 64 2.98 10.85 -4.24
CA ILE A 64 2.95 11.84 -5.33
C ILE A 64 3.39 13.22 -4.84
N ARG A 65 2.91 13.65 -3.67
CA ARG A 65 3.31 14.93 -3.05
C ARG A 65 4.78 14.96 -2.61
N ALA A 66 5.34 13.82 -2.23
CA ALA A 66 6.73 13.70 -1.82
C ALA A 66 7.70 13.54 -3.01
N THR A 67 7.21 13.07 -4.15
CA THR A 67 7.98 12.83 -5.38
C THR A 67 8.03 14.02 -6.35
N ASP A 68 7.90 15.26 -5.87
CA ASP A 68 8.21 16.47 -6.65
C ASP A 68 9.70 16.56 -7.08
N ASN A 69 10.49 15.54 -6.72
CA ASN A 69 11.84 15.33 -7.18
C ASN A 69 11.86 14.74 -8.60
N ALA A 70 12.13 15.62 -9.56
CA ALA A 70 12.57 15.38 -10.93
C ALA A 70 12.98 13.93 -11.21
N ILE A 71 12.27 13.28 -12.13
CA ILE A 71 12.64 11.97 -12.70
C ILE A 71 14.12 12.06 -13.13
N ARG A 72 15.02 11.49 -12.32
CA ARG A 72 16.45 11.43 -12.63
C ARG A 72 16.63 10.40 -13.73
N ARG A 73 16.57 10.86 -14.97
CA ARG A 73 16.77 10.00 -16.14
C ARG A 73 18.17 9.37 -16.06
N PRO A 74 18.28 8.04 -16.16
CA PRO A 74 19.58 7.39 -16.17
C PRO A 74 20.36 7.82 -17.42
N ALA A 75 21.68 7.96 -17.29
CA ALA A 75 22.52 8.44 -18.39
C ALA A 75 22.59 7.45 -19.58
N ASN A 76 22.36 6.15 -19.34
CA ASN A 76 22.26 5.13 -20.39
C ASN A 76 21.51 3.87 -19.90
N LEU A 77 21.21 2.96 -20.84
CA LEU A 77 20.46 1.73 -20.60
C LEU A 77 21.16 0.77 -19.63
N LYS A 78 22.50 0.69 -19.65
CA LYS A 78 23.27 -0.17 -18.74
C LYS A 78 23.11 0.26 -17.28
N ILE A 79 23.14 1.58 -17.03
CA ILE A 79 22.91 2.14 -15.70
C ILE A 79 21.46 1.92 -15.26
N ALA A 80 20.49 2.08 -16.17
CA ALA A 80 19.09 1.80 -15.89
C ALA A 80 18.88 0.33 -15.47
N ALA A 81 19.42 -0.62 -16.23
CA ALA A 81 19.32 -2.05 -15.93
C ALA A 81 19.97 -2.41 -14.59
N ALA A 82 21.16 -1.85 -14.29
CA ALA A 82 21.82 -2.05 -13.00
C ALA A 82 20.99 -1.48 -11.84
N ARG A 83 20.35 -0.33 -12.03
CA ARG A 83 19.46 0.28 -11.02
C ARG A 83 18.22 -0.57 -10.79
N ILE A 84 17.57 -1.06 -11.85
CA ILE A 84 16.41 -1.95 -11.76
C ILE A 84 16.78 -3.22 -10.98
N ALA A 85 17.86 -3.91 -11.36
CA ALA A 85 18.30 -5.12 -10.66
C ALA A 85 18.64 -4.88 -9.18
N SER A 86 19.18 -3.70 -8.84
CA SER A 86 19.43 -3.31 -7.44
C SER A 86 18.12 -3.07 -6.67
N LEU A 87 17.14 -2.42 -7.30
CA LEU A 87 15.83 -2.17 -6.70
C LEU A 87 15.05 -3.47 -6.51
N GLU A 88 15.07 -4.38 -7.48
CA GLU A 88 14.43 -5.71 -7.39
C GLU A 88 14.99 -6.53 -6.22
N LYS A 89 16.32 -6.52 -6.01
CA LYS A 89 16.95 -7.17 -4.86
C LYS A 89 16.52 -6.57 -3.52
N GLN A 90 16.42 -5.24 -3.45
CA GLN A 90 15.96 -4.54 -2.25
C GLN A 90 14.47 -4.82 -1.97
N LEU A 91 13.64 -4.83 -3.03
CA LEU A 91 12.23 -5.19 -2.93
C LEU A 91 12.08 -6.60 -2.39
N TYR A 92 12.77 -7.58 -2.97
CA TYR A 92 12.74 -8.97 -2.49
C TYR A 92 13.13 -9.08 -1.01
N HIS A 93 14.22 -8.41 -0.61
CA HIS A 93 14.65 -8.40 0.79
C HIS A 93 13.60 -7.78 1.73
N LEU A 94 12.99 -6.65 1.34
CA LEU A 94 11.93 -6.00 2.10
C LEU A 94 10.65 -6.84 2.17
N GLU A 95 10.31 -7.57 1.12
CA GLU A 95 9.18 -8.50 1.10
C GLU A 95 9.40 -9.65 2.10
N GLU A 96 10.59 -10.24 2.13
CA GLU A 96 10.95 -11.29 3.10
C GLU A 96 10.93 -10.77 4.55
N ILE A 97 11.47 -9.57 4.82
CA ILE A 97 11.37 -8.95 6.15
C ILE A 97 9.90 -8.73 6.54
N ASN A 98 9.08 -8.18 5.63
CA ASN A 98 7.66 -7.97 5.90
C ASN A 98 6.92 -9.28 6.16
N LYS A 99 7.25 -10.36 5.45
CA LYS A 99 6.70 -11.69 5.69
C LYS A 99 7.06 -12.17 7.10
N SER A 100 8.34 -12.09 7.48
CA SER A 100 8.80 -12.47 8.82
C SER A 100 8.13 -11.64 9.93
N LEU A 101 7.96 -10.34 9.73
CA LEU A 101 7.28 -9.45 10.69
C LEU A 101 5.80 -9.81 10.83
N LYS A 102 5.11 -10.14 9.73
CA LYS A 102 3.71 -10.61 9.77
C LYS A 102 3.57 -11.93 10.52
N GLU A 103 4.49 -12.87 10.28
CA GLU A 103 4.51 -14.13 11.02
C GLU A 103 4.74 -13.91 12.53
N GLN A 104 5.68 -13.02 12.88
CA GLN A 104 5.92 -12.63 14.27
C GLN A 104 4.69 -11.98 14.90
N PHE A 105 4.02 -11.07 14.17
CA PHE A 105 2.79 -10.41 14.63
C PHE A 105 1.68 -11.43 14.94
N ILE A 106 1.48 -12.44 14.09
CA ILE A 106 0.51 -13.52 14.34
C ILE A 106 0.87 -14.32 15.60
N ARG A 107 2.16 -14.67 15.79
CA ARG A 107 2.62 -15.38 17.00
C ARG A 107 2.37 -14.55 18.25
N TRP A 108 2.64 -13.26 18.21
CA TRP A 108 2.38 -12.35 19.33
C TRP A 108 0.90 -12.20 19.62
N GLN A 109 0.05 -12.07 18.59
CA GLN A 109 -1.41 -12.03 18.76
C GLN A 109 -1.95 -13.31 19.41
N TYR A 110 -1.44 -14.48 19.01
CA TYR A 110 -1.83 -15.75 19.63
C TYR A 110 -1.39 -15.80 21.11
N ASN A 111 -0.13 -15.44 21.37
CA ASN A 111 0.41 -15.46 22.72
C ASN A 111 -0.27 -14.43 23.63
N SER A 112 -0.59 -13.24 23.12
CA SER A 112 -1.29 -12.21 23.89
C SER A 112 -2.66 -12.69 24.35
N TYR A 113 -3.40 -13.36 23.45
CA TYR A 113 -4.66 -14.01 23.82
C TYR A 113 -4.45 -15.10 24.88
N LYS A 114 -3.47 -15.99 24.67
CA LYS A 114 -3.14 -17.09 25.60
C LYS A 114 -2.81 -16.59 27.01
N TYR A 115 -2.13 -15.46 27.13
CA TYR A 115 -1.72 -14.87 28.40
C TYR A 115 -2.66 -13.77 28.93
N GLY A 116 -3.83 -13.58 28.29
CA GLY A 116 -4.85 -12.63 28.75
C GLY A 116 -4.53 -11.15 28.54
N LEU A 117 -3.56 -10.83 27.70
CA LEU A 117 -3.25 -9.45 27.31
C LEU A 117 -4.37 -8.91 26.41
N LYS A 118 -4.84 -7.71 26.73
CA LYS A 118 -5.91 -7.01 26.01
C LYS A 118 -5.34 -6.14 24.90
N GLU A 119 -6.14 -5.92 23.86
CA GLU A 119 -5.73 -5.14 22.68
C GLU A 119 -5.22 -3.73 23.01
N HIS A 120 -5.83 -3.03 23.97
CA HIS A 120 -5.36 -1.69 24.35
C HIS A 120 -3.92 -1.71 24.89
N GLN A 121 -3.55 -2.75 25.64
CA GLN A 121 -2.21 -2.90 26.22
C GLN A 121 -1.14 -3.15 25.15
N LEU A 122 -1.53 -3.78 24.04
CA LEU A 122 -0.64 -4.02 22.90
C LEU A 122 -0.45 -2.76 22.03
N ASN A 123 -1.43 -1.85 22.08
CA ASN A 123 -1.45 -0.60 21.31
C ASN A 123 -1.05 0.61 22.17
N GLU A 124 -0.59 0.41 23.40
CA GLU A 124 -0.05 1.48 24.23
C GLU A 124 1.18 2.10 23.54
N ASP A 125 1.22 3.43 23.52
CA ASP A 125 2.35 4.15 22.98
C ASP A 125 3.62 3.79 23.76
N MET A 126 4.75 3.76 23.06
CA MET A 126 6.03 3.55 23.73
C MET A 126 6.29 4.70 24.72
N PRO A 127 6.84 4.41 25.91
CA PRO A 127 7.13 5.45 26.89
C PRO A 127 8.07 6.50 26.29
N THR A 128 7.80 7.77 26.56
CA THR A 128 8.69 8.88 26.19
C THR A 128 9.99 8.74 26.97
N ILE A 129 11.07 8.35 26.29
CA ILE A 129 12.41 8.33 26.89
C ILE A 129 12.97 9.74 26.77
N ASP A 130 12.94 10.51 27.87
CA ASP A 130 13.71 11.75 27.97
C ASP A 130 15.20 11.38 27.97
N ARG A 131 15.87 11.61 26.86
CA ARG A 131 17.33 11.55 26.79
C ARG A 131 17.84 12.96 27.07
N LEU A 132 18.15 13.22 28.34
CA LEU A 132 18.92 14.38 28.78
C LEU A 132 20.31 14.39 28.14
#